data_AF-G7VH58-F1
#
_entry.id   AF-G7VH58-F1
#
_cell.length_a   1.000
_cell.length_b   1.000
_cell.length_c   1.000
_cell.angle_alpha   90.00
_cell.angle_beta   90.00
_cell.angle_gamma   90.00
#
_symmetry.space_group_name_H-M   'P 1'
#
loop_
_entity.id
_entity.type
_entity.pdbx_description
1 polymer ?
#
loop_
_entity_poly.entity_id
_entity_poly.type
_entity_poly.pdbx_seq_one_letter_code
_entity_poly.pdbx_strand_id
1 'polypeptide(L)'
;MRLGMCRTSSILDYRAVVFLEGEGYVRVTAANGKSLVAKVVKGPCSGVSREVAYLLYPNYGWGRVPVEAEFAVEAVEPVKATRVVMRVPFGIGEIVVRRQLEGFPVYEGSVALEYLEHIEFGEVVHVEPAQFSVLAPDTKLRLVEVPVDDSEVVFMRR
;
A
#
# COMPACT_ATOMS: atom_id res chain seq x y z
N MET A 1 -19.90 6.11 2.78
CA MET A 1 -20.33 5.04 1.83
C MET A 1 -19.95 3.68 2.38
N ARG A 2 -20.71 2.62 2.07
CA ARG A 2 -20.32 1.26 2.42
C ARG A 2 -19.49 0.67 1.30
N LEU A 3 -18.29 0.19 1.62
CA LEU A 3 -17.39 -0.43 0.65
C LEU A 3 -16.95 -1.81 1.15
N GLY A 4 -16.90 -2.76 0.21
CA GLY A 4 -16.25 -4.04 0.39
C GLY A 4 -14.79 -4.00 -0.03
N MET A 5 -14.08 -5.10 0.24
CA MET A 5 -12.74 -5.30 -0.30
C MET A 5 -12.84 -5.69 -1.78
N CYS A 6 -12.18 -4.92 -2.64
CA CYS A 6 -12.00 -5.25 -4.06
C CYS A 6 -10.66 -5.96 -4.22
N ARG A 7 -10.69 -7.21 -4.69
CA ARG A 7 -9.49 -8.04 -4.88
C ARG A 7 -9.10 -8.05 -6.35
N THR A 8 -7.88 -7.63 -6.65
CA THR A 8 -7.35 -7.58 -8.02
C THR A 8 -6.44 -8.76 -8.35
N SER A 9 -6.00 -9.53 -7.35
CA SER A 9 -4.96 -10.57 -7.52
C SER A 9 -3.66 -9.99 -8.10
N SER A 10 -3.36 -8.74 -7.76
CA SER A 10 -2.17 -8.02 -8.19
C SER A 10 -1.55 -7.27 -7.02
N ILE A 11 -0.37 -6.67 -7.23
CA ILE A 11 0.30 -5.86 -6.21
C ILE A 11 -0.55 -4.73 -5.63
N LEU A 12 -1.59 -4.27 -6.35
CA LEU A 12 -2.51 -3.23 -5.88
C LEU A 12 -3.31 -3.65 -4.64
N ASP A 13 -3.50 -4.96 -4.41
CA ASP A 13 -4.11 -5.46 -3.17
C ASP A 13 -3.28 -5.05 -1.93
N TYR A 14 -1.96 -4.90 -2.09
CA TYR A 14 -0.98 -4.58 -1.05
C TYR A 14 -0.53 -3.11 -1.10
N ARG A 15 -1.41 -2.22 -1.57
CA ARG A 15 -1.19 -0.77 -1.64
C ARG A 15 -2.35 -0.03 -1.02
N ALA A 16 -2.11 1.16 -0.48
CA ALA A 16 -3.17 2.06 -0.03
C ALA A 16 -3.94 2.61 -1.24
N VAL A 17 -4.93 1.85 -1.72
CA VAL A 17 -5.70 2.11 -2.93
C VAL A 17 -7.19 1.99 -2.66
N VAL A 18 -7.96 2.90 -3.25
CA VAL A 18 -9.42 2.79 -3.35
C VAL A 18 -9.78 2.64 -4.81
N PHE A 19 -10.61 1.64 -5.10
CA PHE A 19 -11.13 1.38 -6.43
C PHE A 19 -12.45 2.11 -6.63
N LEU A 20 -12.40 3.23 -7.33
CA LEU A 20 -13.55 4.06 -7.68
C LEU A 20 -13.33 4.64 -9.08
N GLU A 21 -14.36 5.23 -9.68
CA GLU A 21 -14.20 6.02 -10.90
C GLU A 21 -13.40 7.31 -10.61
N GLY A 22 -12.53 7.69 -11.55
CA GLY A 22 -11.68 8.88 -11.44
C GLY A 22 -10.22 8.57 -11.15
N GLU A 23 -9.46 9.64 -10.88
CA GLU A 23 -8.02 9.61 -10.59
C GLU A 23 -7.69 10.58 -9.45
N GLY A 24 -6.52 10.41 -8.84
CA GLY A 24 -6.02 11.28 -7.78
C GLY A 24 -5.90 10.57 -6.44
N TYR A 25 -6.15 11.29 -5.35
CA TYR A 25 -5.97 10.80 -3.98
C TYR A 25 -7.16 11.17 -3.11
N VAL A 26 -7.46 10.28 -2.18
CA VAL A 26 -8.54 10.46 -1.21
C VAL A 26 -8.05 10.20 0.20
N ARG A 27 -8.61 10.92 1.17
CA ARG A 27 -8.56 10.49 2.56
C ARG A 27 -9.73 9.55 2.82
N VAL A 28 -9.39 8.38 3.34
CA VAL A 28 -10.34 7.34 3.71
C VAL A 28 -10.38 7.28 5.22
N THR A 29 -11.54 7.54 5.80
CA THR A 29 -11.75 7.56 7.25
C THR A 29 -12.75 6.49 7.64
N ALA A 30 -12.35 5.63 8.57
CA ALA A 30 -13.19 4.60 9.16
C ALA A 30 -14.07 5.16 10.28
N ALA A 31 -15.10 4.39 10.66
CA ALA A 31 -16.06 4.74 11.71
C ALA A 31 -15.39 4.88 13.10
N ASN A 32 -14.24 4.25 13.31
CA ASN A 32 -13.43 4.39 14.53
C ASN A 32 -12.55 5.67 14.54
N GLY A 33 -12.67 6.53 13.53
CA GLY A 33 -11.90 7.76 13.38
C GLY A 33 -10.51 7.60 12.80
N LYS A 34 -10.02 6.37 12.56
CA LYS A 34 -8.75 6.16 11.86
C LYS A 34 -8.87 6.60 10.42
N SER A 35 -7.84 7.28 9.91
CA SER A 35 -7.81 7.73 8.53
C SER A 35 -6.45 7.51 7.89
N LEU A 36 -6.43 7.31 6.57
CA LEU A 36 -5.22 7.25 5.76
C LEU A 36 -5.44 7.94 4.42
N VAL A 37 -4.35 8.27 3.73
CA VAL A 37 -4.39 8.71 2.33
C VAL A 37 -4.23 7.50 1.43
N ALA A 38 -5.09 7.40 0.42
CA ALA A 38 -5.08 6.34 -0.58
C ALA A 38 -5.12 6.92 -1.99
N LYS A 39 -4.54 6.20 -2.95
CA LYS A 39 -4.66 6.52 -4.37
C LYS A 39 -5.99 6.02 -4.92
N VAL A 40 -6.66 6.82 -5.74
CA VAL A 40 -7.83 6.38 -6.50
C VAL A 40 -7.36 5.72 -7.79
N VAL A 41 -7.78 4.48 -8.01
CA VAL A 41 -7.43 3.69 -9.20
C VAL A 41 -8.70 3.06 -9.75
N LYS A 42 -8.88 3.06 -11.07
CA LYS A 42 -9.97 2.29 -11.68
C LYS A 42 -9.68 0.79 -11.59
N GLY A 43 -10.58 0.06 -10.94
CA GLY A 43 -10.45 -1.38 -10.70
C GLY A 43 -11.51 -2.23 -11.40
N PRO A 44 -11.40 -3.57 -11.29
CA PRO A 44 -12.44 -4.50 -11.76
C PRO A 44 -13.72 -4.46 -10.91
N CYS A 45 -13.66 -3.81 -9.74
CA CYS A 45 -14.77 -3.59 -8.82
C CYS A 45 -14.62 -2.24 -8.13
N SER A 46 -15.72 -1.75 -7.53
CA SER A 46 -15.68 -0.60 -6.63
C SER A 46 -15.47 -1.07 -5.19
N GLY A 47 -14.50 -0.51 -4.47
CA GLY A 47 -14.17 -0.94 -3.11
C GLY A 47 -12.83 -0.42 -2.60
N VAL A 48 -12.35 -0.99 -1.51
CA VAL A 48 -11.00 -0.69 -0.96
C VAL A 48 -10.06 -1.86 -1.23
N SER A 49 -8.76 -1.58 -1.35
CA SER A 49 -7.75 -2.65 -1.40
C SER A 49 -7.72 -3.44 -0.09
N ARG A 50 -7.09 -4.63 -0.16
CA ARG A 50 -6.82 -5.43 1.03
C ARG A 50 -6.05 -4.62 2.08
N GLU A 51 -5.05 -3.86 1.66
CA GLU A 51 -4.25 -3.04 2.57
C GLU A 51 -5.10 -2.01 3.34
N VAL A 52 -5.92 -1.23 2.64
CA VAL A 52 -6.79 -0.22 3.28
C VAL A 52 -7.79 -0.89 4.24
N ALA A 53 -8.36 -2.03 3.84
CA ALA A 53 -9.29 -2.79 4.67
C ALA A 53 -8.65 -3.24 5.99
N TYR A 54 -7.43 -3.78 5.95
CA TYR A 54 -6.73 -4.27 7.14
C TYR A 54 -6.19 -3.14 8.02
N LEU A 55 -5.68 -2.04 7.43
CA LEU A 55 -5.19 -0.90 8.21
C LEU A 55 -6.31 -0.21 9.01
N LEU A 56 -7.50 -0.07 8.41
CA LEU A 56 -8.62 0.65 9.02
C LEU A 56 -9.55 -0.24 9.85
N TYR A 57 -9.76 -1.49 9.41
CA TYR A 57 -10.64 -2.47 10.06
C TYR A 57 -9.94 -3.84 10.23
N PRO A 58 -8.86 -3.94 11.03
CA PRO A 58 -8.06 -5.17 11.14
C PRO A 58 -8.84 -6.37 11.69
N ASN A 59 -9.87 -6.11 12.50
CA ASN A 59 -10.63 -7.15 13.19
C ASN A 59 -11.82 -7.68 12.36
N TYR A 60 -12.04 -7.13 11.17
CA TYR A 60 -13.13 -7.58 10.31
C TYR A 60 -12.68 -8.87 9.59
N GLY A 61 -13.60 -9.80 9.37
CA GLY A 61 -13.34 -11.11 8.72
C GLY A 61 -13.01 -11.03 7.23
N TRP A 62 -12.29 -9.98 6.81
CA TRP A 62 -11.93 -9.67 5.44
C TRP A 62 -11.39 -10.90 4.74
N GLY A 63 -12.05 -11.28 3.64
CA GLY A 63 -11.54 -12.33 2.78
C GLY A 63 -11.87 -13.75 3.20
N ARG A 64 -12.51 -13.92 4.36
CA ARG A 64 -13.16 -15.18 4.78
C ARG A 64 -14.65 -15.13 4.53
N VAL A 65 -15.26 -13.96 4.71
CA VAL A 65 -16.68 -13.70 4.47
C VAL A 65 -16.86 -12.40 3.67
N PRO A 66 -17.99 -12.23 2.96
CA PRO A 66 -18.33 -10.95 2.33
C PRO A 66 -18.61 -9.91 3.43
N VAL A 67 -17.72 -8.92 3.54
CA VAL A 67 -17.83 -7.83 4.52
C VAL A 67 -17.93 -6.51 3.75
N GLU A 68 -18.78 -5.62 4.25
CA GLU A 68 -18.79 -4.21 3.86
C GLU A 68 -18.73 -3.35 5.12
N ALA A 69 -17.88 -2.34 5.09
CA ALA A 69 -17.70 -1.39 6.18
C ALA A 69 -18.01 0.03 5.73
N GLU A 70 -18.36 0.90 6.67
CA GLU A 70 -18.55 2.32 6.40
C GLU A 70 -17.20 3.03 6.26
N PHE A 71 -17.07 3.82 5.21
CA PHE A 71 -15.94 4.70 4.97
C PHE A 71 -16.46 6.09 4.59
N ALA A 72 -15.91 7.12 5.23
CA ALA A 72 -15.96 8.48 4.70
C ALA A 72 -14.79 8.64 3.72
N VAL A 73 -15.08 9.16 2.53
CA VAL A 73 -14.09 9.33 1.44
C VAL A 73 -14.17 10.78 0.99
N GLU A 74 -13.05 11.48 1.08
CA GLU A 74 -12.91 12.88 0.67
C GLU A 74 -11.70 13.05 -0.24
N ALA A 75 -11.82 13.86 -1.29
CA ALA A 75 -10.70 14.17 -2.17
C ALA A 75 -9.65 15.00 -1.40
N VAL A 76 -8.37 14.68 -1.61
CA VAL A 76 -7.27 15.40 -0.96
C VAL A 76 -6.09 15.60 -1.91
N GLU A 77 -5.35 16.67 -1.71
CA GLU A 77 -4.00 16.82 -2.26
C GLU A 77 -3.00 16.20 -1.26
N PRO A 78 -2.30 15.13 -1.65
CA PRO A 78 -1.37 14.47 -0.74
C PRO A 78 -0.08 15.27 -0.58
N VAL A 79 0.53 15.16 0.59
CA VAL A 79 1.90 15.65 0.79
C VAL A 79 2.88 14.71 0.09
N LYS A 80 3.85 15.27 -0.62
CA LYS A 80 4.93 14.49 -1.23
C LYS A 80 5.93 14.06 -0.17
N ALA A 81 6.40 12.82 -0.26
CA ALA A 81 7.44 12.32 0.61
C ALA A 81 8.77 13.00 0.25
N THR A 82 9.46 13.55 1.25
CA THR A 82 10.79 14.16 1.07
C THR A 82 11.89 13.13 1.24
N ARG A 83 11.67 12.15 2.12
CA ARG A 83 12.61 11.09 2.44
C ARG A 83 11.87 9.82 2.84
N VAL A 84 12.33 8.69 2.34
CA VAL A 84 11.83 7.37 2.72
C VAL A 84 13.02 6.45 2.98
N VAL A 85 13.01 5.76 4.12
CA VAL A 85 14.02 4.76 4.48
C VAL A 85 13.35 3.39 4.44
N MET A 86 13.94 2.45 3.72
CA MET A 86 13.41 1.11 3.56
C MET A 86 14.47 0.07 3.85
N ARG A 87 14.07 -1.04 4.47
CA ARG A 87 14.81 -2.30 4.43
C ARG A 87 14.26 -3.14 3.29
N VAL A 88 15.14 -3.68 2.47
CA VAL A 88 14.75 -4.48 1.31
C VAL A 88 15.62 -5.73 1.21
N PRO A 89 15.09 -6.85 0.68
CA PRO A 89 15.89 -8.02 0.31
C PRO A 89 17.05 -7.66 -0.61
N PHE A 90 18.12 -8.43 -0.51
CA PHE A 90 19.29 -8.30 -1.38
C PHE A 90 18.88 -8.36 -2.86
N GLY A 91 19.43 -7.46 -3.69
CA GLY A 91 19.12 -7.37 -5.12
C GLY A 91 17.95 -6.45 -5.48
N ILE A 92 17.16 -5.97 -4.51
CA ILE A 92 16.15 -4.94 -4.75
C ILE A 92 16.79 -3.55 -4.71
N GLY A 93 17.05 -3.00 -5.90
CA GLY A 93 17.57 -1.64 -6.06
C GLY A 93 16.50 -0.54 -6.09
N GLU A 94 16.94 0.72 -6.05
CA GLU A 94 16.07 1.91 -6.08
C GLU A 94 15.14 1.95 -7.30
N ILE A 95 15.62 1.50 -8.46
CA ILE A 95 14.84 1.46 -9.70
C ILE A 95 13.60 0.57 -9.54
N VAL A 96 13.76 -0.58 -8.89
CA VAL A 96 12.67 -1.53 -8.64
C VAL A 96 11.63 -0.92 -7.70
N VAL A 97 12.10 -0.27 -6.63
CA VAL A 97 11.25 0.41 -5.65
C VAL A 97 10.46 1.55 -6.31
N ARG A 98 11.13 2.43 -7.06
CA ARG A 98 10.49 3.57 -7.73
C ARG A 98 9.44 3.12 -8.72
N ARG A 99 9.76 2.16 -9.58
CA ARG A 99 8.82 1.64 -10.59
C ARG A 99 7.50 1.16 -9.98
N GLN A 100 7.52 0.71 -8.73
CA GLN A 100 6.35 0.10 -8.08
C GLN A 100 5.64 1.00 -7.07
N LEU A 101 6.35 1.91 -6.43
CA LEU A 101 5.82 2.73 -5.34
C LEU A 101 5.62 4.19 -5.73
N GLU A 102 6.21 4.66 -6.84
CA GLU A 102 6.04 6.05 -7.25
C GLU A 102 4.57 6.38 -7.53
N GLY A 103 4.14 7.52 -7.02
CA GLY A 103 2.76 7.96 -7.06
C GLY A 103 1.82 7.19 -6.12
N PHE A 104 2.33 6.35 -5.21
CA PHE A 104 1.54 5.71 -4.16
C PHE A 104 1.85 6.30 -2.78
N PRO A 105 0.85 6.36 -1.87
CA PRO A 105 1.07 6.68 -0.47
C PRO A 105 1.95 5.62 0.19
N VAL A 106 2.95 6.05 0.96
CA VAL A 106 3.85 5.20 1.72
C VAL A 106 3.73 5.47 3.22
N TYR A 107 3.78 4.42 4.03
CA TYR A 107 3.67 4.45 5.48
C TYR A 107 4.65 3.43 6.07
N GLU A 108 4.98 3.56 7.34
CA GLU A 108 5.89 2.65 8.03
C GLU A 108 5.25 1.27 8.23
N GLY A 109 6.01 0.22 7.93
CA GLY A 109 5.57 -1.16 7.98
C GLY A 109 5.94 -1.96 6.73
N SER A 110 5.40 -3.16 6.64
CA SER A 110 5.67 -4.08 5.53
C SER A 110 5.15 -3.57 4.20
N VAL A 111 5.93 -3.76 3.13
CA VAL A 111 5.56 -3.43 1.76
C VAL A 111 5.88 -4.59 0.83
N ALA A 112 4.89 -5.04 0.06
CA ALA A 112 5.10 -6.04 -0.97
C ALA A 112 5.78 -5.40 -2.21
N LEU A 113 6.72 -6.09 -2.85
CA LEU A 113 7.42 -5.65 -4.06
C LEU A 113 7.49 -6.83 -5.04
N GLU A 114 7.06 -6.63 -6.28
CA GLU A 114 7.22 -7.61 -7.36
C GLU A 114 8.65 -7.55 -7.92
N TYR A 115 9.37 -8.67 -7.86
CA TYR A 115 10.73 -8.80 -8.39
C TYR A 115 10.94 -10.22 -8.94
N LEU A 116 11.50 -10.33 -10.15
CA LEU A 116 11.72 -11.61 -10.85
C LEU A 116 10.49 -12.54 -10.85
N GLU A 117 9.30 -12.00 -11.09
CA GLU A 117 8.01 -12.72 -11.08
C GLU A 117 7.57 -13.28 -9.71
N HIS A 118 8.29 -12.93 -8.64
CA HIS A 118 7.95 -13.24 -7.24
C HIS A 118 7.52 -11.98 -6.48
N ILE A 119 6.78 -12.18 -5.39
CA ILE A 119 6.47 -11.12 -4.43
C ILE A 119 7.47 -11.23 -3.29
N GLU A 120 8.31 -10.20 -3.18
CA GLU A 120 9.26 -9.99 -2.09
C GLU A 120 8.67 -8.99 -1.08
N PHE A 121 9.08 -9.09 0.18
CA PHE A 121 8.62 -8.17 1.24
C PHE A 121 9.77 -7.29 1.72
N GLY A 122 9.61 -5.98 1.54
CA GLY A 122 10.41 -4.96 2.21
C GLY A 122 9.70 -4.40 3.44
N GLU A 123 10.39 -3.51 4.14
CA GLU A 123 9.86 -2.76 5.28
C GLU A 123 10.18 -1.29 5.07
N VAL A 124 9.17 -0.43 5.07
CA VAL A 124 9.37 1.02 5.20
C VAL A 124 9.61 1.32 6.68
N VAL A 125 10.81 1.77 7.00
CA VAL A 125 11.25 2.03 8.38
C VAL A 125 10.94 3.47 8.79
N HIS A 126 10.94 4.40 7.85
CA HIS A 126 10.73 5.82 8.12
C HIS A 126 10.21 6.57 6.89
N VAL A 127 9.25 7.47 7.11
CA VAL A 127 8.69 8.35 6.05
C VAL A 127 8.63 9.79 6.54
N GLU A 128 9.18 10.71 5.74
CA GLU A 128 9.06 12.16 5.95
C GLU A 128 8.22 12.82 4.85
N PRO A 129 7.42 13.86 5.18
CA PRO A 129 7.26 14.45 6.52
C PRO A 129 6.24 13.73 7.40
N ALA A 130 5.40 12.87 6.83
CA ALA A 130 4.34 12.16 7.55
C ALA A 130 3.96 10.84 6.88
N GLN A 131 3.31 9.96 7.65
CA GLN A 131 2.68 8.73 7.17
C GLN A 131 1.72 9.01 6.00
N PHE A 132 1.68 8.09 5.04
CA PHE A 132 0.89 8.20 3.81
C PHE A 132 1.25 9.39 2.91
N SER A 133 2.46 9.94 3.06
CA SER A 133 3.03 10.83 2.04
C SER A 133 3.23 10.06 0.73
N VAL A 134 3.09 10.72 -0.41
CA VAL A 134 3.20 10.07 -1.72
C VAL A 134 4.64 10.05 -2.18
N LEU A 135 5.13 8.87 -2.57
CA LEU A 135 6.46 8.74 -3.16
C LEU A 135 6.50 9.46 -4.51
N ALA A 136 7.39 10.45 -4.62
CA ALA A 136 7.56 11.28 -5.82
C ALA A 136 8.93 11.01 -6.48
N PRO A 137 9.12 11.42 -7.76
CA PRO A 137 10.40 11.25 -8.45
C PRO A 137 11.59 11.83 -7.67
N ASP A 138 11.38 12.94 -6.97
CA ASP A 138 12.37 13.68 -6.20
C ASP A 138 12.50 13.22 -4.73
N THR A 139 11.72 12.24 -4.28
CA THR A 139 11.85 11.68 -2.93
C THR A 139 13.22 11.05 -2.74
N LYS A 140 13.92 11.38 -1.65
CA LYS A 140 15.20 10.75 -1.29
C LYS A 140 14.96 9.35 -0.73
N LEU A 141 15.31 8.33 -1.48
CA LEU A 141 15.24 6.93 -1.05
C LEU A 141 16.55 6.50 -0.39
N ARG A 142 16.46 5.91 0.79
CA ARG A 142 17.58 5.20 1.43
C ARG A 142 17.19 3.74 1.58
N LEU A 143 17.84 2.87 0.82
CA LEU A 143 17.66 1.43 0.93
C LEU A 143 18.73 0.83 1.85
N VAL A 144 18.30 -0.02 2.77
CA VAL A 144 19.15 -0.82 3.63
C VAL A 144 18.91 -2.26 3.24
N GLU A 145 19.88 -2.87 2.55
CA GLU A 145 19.79 -4.27 2.19
C GLU A 145 19.89 -5.14 3.45
N VAL A 146 18.97 -6.09 3.58
CA VAL A 146 18.99 -7.10 4.63
C VAL A 146 19.19 -8.48 4.00
N PRO A 147 20.08 -9.31 4.56
CA PRO A 147 20.21 -10.68 4.13
C PRO A 147 18.87 -11.41 4.36
N VAL A 148 18.43 -12.15 3.35
CA VAL A 148 17.24 -12.99 3.47
C VAL A 148 17.66 -14.25 4.21
N ASP A 149 17.07 -14.52 5.38
CA ASP A 149 17.26 -15.81 6.05
C ASP A 149 16.45 -16.85 5.27
N ASP A 150 17.11 -17.91 4.77
CA ASP A 150 16.53 -18.99 3.94
C ASP A 150 15.35 -19.76 4.58
N SER A 151 14.93 -19.37 5.79
CA SER A 151 13.84 -19.99 6.54
C SER A 151 12.46 -19.32 6.34
N GLU A 152 12.39 -18.15 5.71
CA GLU A 152 11.12 -17.48 5.40
C GLU A 152 10.69 -17.75 3.95
N VAL A 153 9.99 -18.88 3.77
CA VAL A 153 9.49 -19.34 2.46
C VAL A 153 8.53 -18.33 1.84
N VAL A 154 8.94 -17.80 0.68
CA VAL A 154 8.13 -17.08 -0.32
C VAL A 154 6.90 -17.92 -0.70
N PHE A 155 5.70 -17.36 -0.56
CA PHE A 155 4.47 -17.99 -1.02
C PHE A 155 4.51 -18.18 -2.55
N MET A 156 4.78 -19.39 -3.02
CA MET A 156 4.60 -19.76 -4.42
C MET A 156 3.09 -19.81 -4.75
N ARG A 157 2.67 -19.13 -5.83
CA ARG A 157 1.34 -19.31 -6.42
C ARG A 157 1.17 -20.78 -6.81
N ARG A 158 0.12 -21.43 -6.31
CA ARG A 158 -0.40 -22.71 -6.84
C ARG A 158 -1.39 -22.43 -7.96
#